data_AF-A0A7L2SA88-F1
#
_entry.id   AF-A0A7L2SA88-F1
#
_cell.length_a   1.000
_cell.length_b   1.000
_cell.length_c   1.000
_cell.angle_alpha   90.00
_cell.angle_beta   90.00
_cell.angle_gamma   90.00
#
_symmetry.space_group_name_H-M   'P 1'
#
loop_
_entity.id
_entity.type
_entity.pdbx_description
1 polymer ?
#
loop_
_entity_poly.entity_id
_entity_poly.type
_entity_poly.pdbx_seq_one_letter_code
_entity_poly.pdbx_strand_id
1 'polypeptide(L)'
;MEAIEELAVQPCTSSLYLRPFRLSYRQNGTKKFWDFMRTHDSVSILIFNTSRQCFVVVKQFRPAVYMCEVERHHPQVFQNQDKETLASLENPLPAVVGVTYELCAGIVDKPGLSLEEIACEEVWEECGYRVSVAQLRRITSYR
;
A
#
# COMPACT_ATOMS: atom_id res chain seq x y z
N MET A 1 -9.46 6.05 -14.71
CA MET A 1 -8.43 5.02 -14.43
C MET A 1 -8.75 3.83 -15.31
N GLU A 2 -8.38 3.87 -16.58
CA GLU A 2 -9.01 2.97 -17.58
C GLU A 2 -8.03 2.13 -18.41
N ALA A 3 -6.75 2.48 -18.50
CA ALA A 3 -5.74 1.66 -19.19
C ALA A 3 -4.49 1.47 -18.30
N ILE A 4 -3.99 0.23 -18.26
CA ILE A 4 -2.65 -0.12 -17.77
C ILE A 4 -1.88 -0.58 -19.00
N GLU A 5 -0.74 0.04 -19.23
CA GLU A 5 0.15 -0.27 -20.35
C GLU A 5 1.52 -0.67 -19.79
N GLU A 6 2.33 -1.36 -20.58
CA GLU A 6 3.73 -1.69 -20.26
C GLU A 6 3.92 -2.42 -18.90
N LEU A 7 2.99 -3.33 -18.56
CA LEU A 7 3.08 -4.10 -17.32
C LEU A 7 4.30 -5.03 -17.36
N ALA A 8 5.27 -4.78 -16.49
CA ALA A 8 6.45 -5.60 -16.29
C ALA A 8 6.65 -5.94 -14.81
N VAL A 9 6.98 -7.20 -14.53
CA VAL A 9 7.29 -7.67 -13.17
C VAL A 9 8.74 -8.14 -13.14
N GLN A 10 9.47 -7.68 -12.14
CA GLN A 10 10.90 -7.88 -11.99
C GLN A 10 11.29 -8.08 -10.52
N PRO A 11 12.49 -8.60 -10.22
CA PRO A 11 12.95 -8.76 -8.85
C PRO A 11 13.03 -7.41 -8.12
N CYS A 12 12.51 -7.35 -6.89
CA CYS A 12 12.51 -6.14 -6.06
C CYS A 12 13.79 -6.06 -5.22
N THR A 13 14.93 -5.78 -5.87
CA THR A 13 16.26 -5.84 -5.22
C THR A 13 16.63 -4.58 -4.44
N SER A 14 16.17 -3.40 -4.88
CA SER A 14 16.54 -2.10 -4.28
C SER A 14 15.35 -1.15 -4.14
N SER A 15 14.37 -1.51 -3.30
CA SER A 15 13.21 -0.66 -3.05
C SER A 15 13.44 0.37 -1.95
N LEU A 16 12.96 1.61 -2.20
CA LEU A 16 12.93 2.70 -1.22
C LEU A 16 11.84 2.49 -0.15
N TYR A 17 10.83 1.66 -0.45
CA TYR A 17 9.62 1.51 0.36
C TYR A 17 9.54 0.16 1.08
N LEU A 18 10.08 -0.90 0.47
CA LEU A 18 9.98 -2.27 0.95
C LEU A 18 11.39 -2.85 1.12
N ARG A 19 11.69 -3.39 2.31
CA ARG A 19 12.98 -4.07 2.54
C ARG A 19 12.74 -5.46 3.13
N PRO A 20 13.03 -6.55 2.39
CA PRO A 20 12.92 -7.90 2.93
C PRO A 20 14.06 -8.21 3.89
N PHE A 21 13.73 -8.87 5.00
CA PHE A 21 14.70 -9.37 5.98
C PHE A 21 14.37 -10.80 6.36
N ARG A 22 15.41 -11.60 6.59
CA ARG A 22 15.32 -12.93 7.21
C ARG A 22 15.95 -12.90 8.59
N LEU A 23 15.14 -13.10 9.61
CA LEU A 23 15.62 -13.31 10.98
C LEU A 23 16.03 -14.77 11.13
N SER A 24 17.28 -15.03 11.53
CA SER A 24 17.76 -16.35 11.94
C SER A 24 18.03 -16.37 13.43
N TYR A 25 17.44 -17.32 14.16
CA TYR A 25 17.55 -17.36 15.62
C TYR A 25 17.47 -18.79 16.16
N ARG A 26 17.82 -18.97 17.44
CA ARG A 26 17.66 -20.25 18.15
C ARG A 26 16.71 -20.03 19.32
N GLN A 27 15.69 -20.87 19.43
CA GLN A 27 14.71 -20.85 20.51
C GLN A 27 14.61 -22.25 21.10
N ASN A 28 14.90 -22.39 22.40
CA ASN A 28 14.92 -23.69 23.11
C ASN A 28 15.75 -24.75 22.39
N GLY A 29 16.98 -24.40 21.97
CA GLY A 29 17.88 -25.28 21.24
C GLY A 29 17.56 -25.46 19.75
N THR A 30 16.35 -25.13 19.30
CA THR A 30 15.90 -25.31 17.91
C THR A 30 16.25 -24.09 17.06
N LYS A 31 16.95 -24.29 15.95
CA LYS A 31 17.23 -23.24 14.96
C LYS A 31 15.95 -22.93 14.17
N LYS A 32 15.60 -21.66 14.07
CA LYS A 32 14.42 -21.14 13.36
C LYS A 32 14.82 -20.00 12.44
N PHE A 33 14.00 -19.78 11.43
CA PHE A 33 14.08 -18.62 10.54
C PHE A 33 12.69 -18.04 10.36
N TRP A 34 12.62 -16.72 10.18
CA TRP A 34 11.37 -16.01 9.90
C TRP A 34 11.64 -14.85 8.94
N ASP A 35 10.83 -14.74 7.89
CA ASP A 35 10.92 -13.66 6.92
C ASP A 35 9.93 -12.55 7.28
N PHE A 36 10.37 -11.30 7.14
CA PHE A 36 9.54 -10.13 7.38
C PHE A 36 9.95 -8.97 6.47
N MET A 37 9.00 -8.07 6.22
CA MET A 37 9.22 -6.87 5.44
C MET A 37 9.30 -5.68 6.38
N ARG A 38 10.31 -4.82 6.23
CA ARG A 38 10.29 -3.48 6.80
C ARG A 38 9.61 -2.54 5.81
N THR A 39 8.60 -1.83 6.30
CA THR A 39 7.85 -0.79 5.58
C THR A 39 7.95 0.54 6.32
N HIS A 40 7.44 1.61 5.71
CA HIS A 40 7.27 2.90 6.39
C HIS A 40 6.06 2.87 7.32
N ASP A 41 6.10 3.71 8.36
CA ASP A 41 4.92 4.05 9.14
C ASP A 41 3.95 4.87 8.26
N SER A 42 2.67 4.89 8.60
CA SER A 42 1.65 5.61 7.84
C SER A 42 0.57 6.21 8.75
N VAL A 43 -0.14 7.20 8.22
CA VAL A 43 -1.36 7.76 8.80
C VAL A 43 -2.55 7.38 7.92
N SER A 44 -3.71 7.23 8.53
CA SER A 44 -4.98 7.04 7.82
C SER A 44 -6.07 7.84 8.50
N ILE A 45 -6.90 8.51 7.71
CA ILE A 45 -7.83 9.52 8.16
C ILE A 45 -9.25 9.13 7.74
N LEU A 46 -10.13 8.99 8.73
CA LEU A 46 -11.57 8.90 8.50
C LEU A 46 -12.15 10.32 8.48
N ILE A 47 -12.59 10.76 7.30
CA ILE A 47 -13.13 12.10 7.09
C ILE A 47 -14.66 12.05 7.06
N PHE A 48 -15.31 12.77 7.97
CA PHE A 48 -16.76 12.97 7.94
C PHE A 48 -17.10 14.40 7.50
N ASN A 49 -17.75 14.52 6.34
CA ASN A 49 -18.26 15.80 5.86
C ASN A 49 -19.61 16.09 6.54
N THR A 50 -19.62 17.03 7.47
CA THR A 50 -20.80 17.37 8.28
C THR A 50 -21.90 18.04 7.48
N SER A 51 -21.58 18.86 6.47
CA SER A 51 -22.59 19.53 5.64
C SER A 51 -23.36 18.53 4.78
N ARG A 52 -22.69 17.48 4.29
CA ARG A 52 -23.28 16.44 3.42
C ARG A 52 -23.68 15.16 4.14
N GLN A 53 -23.38 15.06 5.44
CA GLN A 53 -23.62 13.88 6.28
C GLN A 53 -23.07 12.59 5.64
N CYS A 54 -21.83 12.65 5.13
CA CYS A 54 -21.22 11.51 4.44
C CYS A 54 -19.75 11.35 4.80
N PHE A 55 -19.25 10.12 4.74
CA PHE A 55 -17.82 9.85 4.78
C PHE A 55 -17.18 10.11 3.41
N VAL A 56 -15.97 10.64 3.43
CA VAL A 56 -15.15 10.81 2.23
C VAL A 56 -14.16 9.65 2.17
N VAL A 57 -14.08 9.03 1.00
CA VAL A 57 -13.14 7.95 0.67
C VAL A 57 -12.43 8.31 -0.62
N VAL A 58 -11.21 7.81 -0.78
CA VAL A 58 -10.42 7.95 -2.01
C VAL A 58 -10.63 6.74 -2.90
N LYS A 59 -10.62 6.96 -4.22
CA LYS A 59 -10.66 5.89 -5.22
C LYS A 59 -9.33 5.88 -5.94
N GLN A 60 -8.58 4.78 -5.83
CA GLN A 60 -7.23 4.68 -6.40
C GLN A 60 -6.95 3.31 -6.99
N PHE A 61 -6.02 3.25 -7.93
CA PHE A 61 -5.50 1.99 -8.44
C PHE A 61 -4.35 1.51 -7.55
N ARG A 62 -4.46 0.28 -7.02
CA ARG A 62 -3.43 -0.36 -6.19
C ARG A 62 -2.78 -1.51 -6.96
N PRO A 63 -1.50 -1.36 -7.41
CA PRO A 63 -0.80 -2.41 -8.14
C PRO A 63 -0.73 -3.74 -7.41
N ALA A 64 -0.55 -3.75 -6.09
CA ALA A 64 -0.51 -4.99 -5.31
C ALA A 64 -1.84 -5.76 -5.36
N VAL A 65 -2.98 -5.06 -5.26
CA VAL A 65 -4.32 -5.67 -5.37
C VAL A 65 -4.54 -6.21 -6.78
N TYR A 66 -4.14 -5.43 -7.81
CA TYR A 66 -4.17 -5.88 -9.19
C TYR A 66 -3.36 -7.18 -9.38
N MET A 67 -2.13 -7.24 -8.85
CA MET A 67 -1.29 -8.43 -8.97
C MET A 67 -1.87 -9.66 -8.24
N CYS A 68 -2.56 -9.47 -7.11
CA CYS A 68 -3.29 -10.56 -6.46
C CYS A 68 -4.42 -11.10 -7.36
N GLU A 69 -5.15 -10.24 -8.06
CA GLU A 69 -6.16 -10.70 -9.02
C GLU A 69 -5.52 -11.38 -10.23
N VAL A 70 -4.37 -10.91 -10.70
CA VAL A 70 -3.61 -11.60 -11.76
C VAL A 70 -3.18 -13.00 -11.30
N GLU A 71 -2.66 -13.16 -10.09
CA GLU A 71 -2.31 -14.48 -9.52
C GLU A 71 -3.53 -15.40 -9.44
N ARG A 72 -4.68 -14.86 -9.05
CA ARG A 72 -5.93 -15.61 -8.94
C ARG A 72 -6.44 -16.13 -10.28
N HIS A 73 -6.34 -15.33 -11.34
CA HIS A 73 -6.85 -15.70 -12.69
C HIS A 73 -5.81 -16.41 -13.56
N HIS A 74 -4.53 -16.17 -13.30
CA HIS A 74 -3.41 -16.70 -14.07
C HIS A 74 -2.31 -17.27 -13.15
N PRO A 75 -2.61 -18.26 -12.30
CA PRO A 75 -1.68 -18.79 -11.31
C PRO A 75 -0.38 -19.33 -11.93
N GLN A 76 -0.43 -19.82 -13.17
CA GLN A 76 0.72 -20.28 -13.95
C GLN A 76 1.83 -19.22 -14.10
N VAL A 77 1.46 -17.95 -14.04
CA VAL A 77 2.40 -16.83 -14.12
C VAL A 77 3.34 -16.79 -12.89
N PHE A 78 2.88 -17.31 -11.75
CA PHE A 78 3.60 -17.31 -10.48
C PHE A 78 4.20 -18.68 -10.11
N GLN A 79 3.94 -19.72 -10.90
CA GLN A 79 4.38 -21.10 -10.60
C GLN A 79 5.83 -21.40 -11.04
N ASN A 80 6.40 -20.64 -11.97
CA ASN A 80 7.78 -20.83 -12.44
C ASN A 80 8.75 -19.90 -11.70
N GLN A 81 9.23 -20.34 -10.53
CA GLN A 81 10.17 -19.60 -9.68
C GLN A 81 11.57 -19.40 -10.30
N ASP A 82 11.91 -20.16 -11.35
CA ASP A 82 13.25 -20.18 -11.95
C ASP A 82 13.51 -19.06 -12.97
N LYS A 83 12.49 -18.28 -13.34
CA LYS A 83 12.68 -17.09 -14.18
C LYS A 83 12.54 -15.86 -13.31
N GLU A 84 13.66 -15.17 -13.07
CA GLU A 84 13.71 -13.84 -12.45
C GLU A 84 12.84 -12.80 -13.19
N THR A 85 12.33 -13.14 -14.37
CA THR A 85 11.39 -12.32 -15.14
C THR A 85 10.07 -13.07 -15.28
N LEU A 86 9.01 -12.53 -14.69
CA LEU A 86 7.64 -12.94 -15.01
C LEU A 86 7.47 -12.67 -16.53
N ALA A 87 7.11 -13.68 -17.30
CA ALA A 87 6.85 -13.49 -18.73
C ALA A 87 5.82 -12.36 -18.92
N SER A 88 6.00 -11.55 -19.96
CA SER A 88 5.06 -10.49 -20.33
C SER A 88 3.63 -11.04 -20.29
N LEU A 89 2.76 -10.41 -19.52
CA LEU A 89 1.34 -10.77 -19.48
C LEU A 89 0.74 -10.49 -20.85
N GLU A 90 0.60 -11.54 -21.67
CA GLU A 90 0.08 -11.44 -23.04
C GLU A 90 -1.35 -10.87 -23.08
N ASN A 91 -2.11 -11.04 -21.99
CA ASN A 91 -3.46 -10.50 -21.81
C ASN A 91 -3.62 -9.96 -20.38
N PRO A 92 -3.27 -8.69 -20.12
CA PRO A 92 -3.46 -8.10 -18.79
C PRO A 92 -4.95 -8.00 -18.45
N LEU A 93 -5.26 -8.12 -17.16
CA LEU A 93 -6.61 -7.89 -16.65
C LEU A 93 -6.99 -6.40 -16.79
N PRO A 94 -8.29 -6.06 -16.83
CA PRO A 94 -8.73 -4.67 -16.81
C PRO A 94 -8.28 -3.95 -15.53
N ALA A 95 -7.82 -2.70 -15.64
CA ALA A 95 -7.29 -1.94 -14.50
C ALA A 95 -8.24 -1.85 -13.29
N VAL A 96 -9.54 -1.87 -13.54
CA VAL A 96 -10.59 -1.79 -12.52
C VAL A 96 -10.49 -2.90 -11.46
N VAL A 97 -9.90 -4.06 -11.78
CA VAL A 97 -9.73 -5.14 -10.79
C VAL A 97 -8.75 -4.78 -9.68
N GLY A 98 -7.87 -3.80 -9.92
CA GLY A 98 -6.97 -3.24 -8.91
C GLY A 98 -7.46 -1.93 -8.30
N VAL A 99 -8.66 -1.45 -8.67
CA VAL A 99 -9.19 -0.20 -8.14
C VAL A 99 -9.88 -0.43 -6.81
N THR A 100 -9.48 0.34 -5.81
CA THR A 100 -9.93 0.25 -4.43
C THR A 100 -10.64 1.52 -4.01
N TYR A 101 -11.50 1.40 -3.00
CA TYR A 101 -12.05 2.51 -2.23
C TYR A 101 -11.44 2.45 -0.83
N GLU A 102 -10.76 3.52 -0.43
CA GLU A 102 -9.93 3.52 0.76
C GLU A 102 -10.15 4.79 1.60
N LEU A 103 -9.67 4.78 2.84
CA LEU A 103 -9.52 6.01 3.60
C LEU A 103 -8.39 6.85 2.99
N CYS A 104 -8.46 8.17 3.18
CA CYS A 104 -7.33 9.04 2.89
C CYS A 104 -6.14 8.61 3.77
N ALA A 105 -4.95 8.46 3.19
CA ALA A 105 -3.82 7.89 3.90
C ALA A 105 -2.48 8.24 3.23
N GLY A 106 -1.44 8.35 4.04
CA GLY A 106 -0.09 8.68 3.56
C GLY A 106 1.02 8.07 4.41
N ILE A 107 2.20 7.98 3.82
CA ILE A 107 3.41 7.49 4.50
C ILE A 107 4.02 8.59 5.38
N VAL A 108 4.60 8.19 6.51
CA VAL A 108 5.31 9.10 7.42
C VAL A 108 6.76 9.24 6.95
N ASP A 109 6.97 10.04 5.91
CA ASP A 109 8.29 10.21 5.25
C ASP A 109 8.82 11.66 5.28
N LYS A 110 8.03 12.61 5.78
CA LYS A 110 8.39 14.03 5.91
C LYS A 110 9.03 14.31 7.28
N PRO A 111 10.37 14.51 7.36
CA PRO A 111 11.05 14.69 8.65
C PRO A 111 10.68 16.03 9.29
N GLY A 112 10.42 16.00 10.59
CA GLY A 112 10.11 17.20 11.39
C GLY A 112 8.62 17.51 11.51
N LEU A 113 7.74 16.81 10.80
CA LEU A 113 6.30 16.90 10.98
C LEU A 113 5.79 15.89 12.01
N SER A 114 4.79 16.30 12.79
CA SER A 114 3.97 15.41 13.60
C SER A 114 3.04 14.55 12.73
N LEU A 115 2.52 13.45 13.30
CA LEU A 115 1.55 12.59 12.60
C LEU A 115 0.29 13.36 12.21
N GLU A 116 -0.13 14.30 13.05
CA GLU A 116 -1.28 15.15 12.82
C GLU A 116 -1.05 16.15 11.69
N GLU A 117 0.15 16.72 11.59
CA GLU A 117 0.51 17.62 10.48
C GLU A 117 0.56 16.88 9.15
N ILE A 118 1.19 15.70 9.11
CA ILE A 118 1.20 14.81 7.94
C ILE A 118 -0.25 14.46 7.56
N ALA A 119 -1.09 14.09 8.52
CA ALA A 119 -2.50 13.79 8.25
C ALA A 119 -3.27 14.99 7.67
N CYS A 120 -2.98 16.22 8.10
CA CYS A 120 -3.59 17.42 7.50
C CYS A 120 -3.12 17.63 6.05
N GLU A 121 -1.84 17.38 5.76
CA GLU A 121 -1.30 17.47 4.40
C GLU A 121 -1.95 16.44 3.47
N GLU A 122 -2.04 15.18 3.89
CA GLU A 122 -2.68 14.11 3.10
C GLU A 122 -4.16 14.42 2.79
N VAL A 123 -4.90 14.93 3.79
CA VAL A 123 -6.30 15.34 3.61
C VAL A 123 -6.43 16.45 2.56
N TRP A 124 -5.46 17.36 2.50
CA TRP A 124 -5.43 18.40 1.49
C TRP A 124 -5.02 17.85 0.12
N GLU A 125 -3.97 17.05 0.05
CA GLU A 125 -3.42 16.50 -1.19
C GLU A 125 -4.40 15.54 -1.89
N GLU A 126 -4.99 14.59 -1.15
CA GLU A 126 -5.86 13.56 -1.75
C GLU A 126 -7.32 13.97 -1.85
N CYS A 127 -7.82 14.79 -0.90
CA CYS A 127 -9.24 15.09 -0.78
C CYS A 127 -9.59 16.57 -0.97
N GLY A 128 -8.62 17.47 -1.04
CA GLY A 128 -8.84 18.91 -1.26
C GLY A 128 -9.47 19.65 -0.08
N TYR A 129 -9.50 19.06 1.12
CA TYR A 129 -10.02 19.73 2.32
C TYR A 129 -8.87 20.35 3.11
N ARG A 130 -9.05 21.59 3.56
CA ARG A 130 -8.13 22.23 4.52
C ARG A 130 -8.66 21.99 5.93
N VAL A 131 -7.89 21.26 6.72
CA VAL A 131 -8.17 21.00 8.14
C VAL A 131 -6.97 21.41 8.99
N SER A 132 -7.22 21.80 10.23
CA SER A 132 -6.18 22.05 11.21
C SER A 132 -6.02 20.87 12.16
N VAL A 133 -4.85 20.74 12.77
CA VAL A 133 -4.55 19.69 13.77
C VAL A 133 -5.60 19.64 14.90
N ALA A 134 -6.14 20.79 15.33
CA ALA A 134 -7.16 20.86 16.37
C ALA A 134 -8.50 20.20 16.00
N GLN A 135 -8.74 19.97 14.70
CA GLN A 135 -9.93 19.27 14.20
C GLN A 135 -9.71 17.76 14.09
N LEU A 136 -8.47 17.29 14.22
CA LEU A 136 -8.16 15.87 14.19
C LEU A 136 -8.42 15.25 15.57
N ARG A 137 -8.97 14.03 15.55
CA ARG A 137 -9.13 13.21 16.74
C ARG A 137 -8.51 11.85 16.49
N ARG A 138 -7.52 11.49 17.30
CA ARG A 138 -6.92 10.15 17.26
C ARG A 138 -7.97 9.09 17.62
N ILE A 139 -8.08 8.08 16.76
CA ILE A 139 -8.96 6.93 16.98
C ILE A 139 -8.16 5.76 17.54
N THR A 140 -7.13 5.29 16.81
CA THR A 140 -6.31 4.13 17.20
C THR A 140 -4.96 4.14 16.50
N SER A 141 -4.08 3.21 16.87
CA SER A 141 -2.84 2.87 16.17
C SER A 141 -2.50 1.39 16.41
N TYR A 142 -1.83 0.74 15.47
CA TYR A 142 -1.27 -0.59 15.66
C TYR A 142 0.23 -0.59 15.29
N ARG A 143 0.94 -1.66 15.66
CA ARG A 143 2.33 -1.92 15.29
C ARG A 143 2.47 -3.36 14.81
#